data_AF-A0AAJ1TEZ5-F1
#
_entry.id   AF-A0AAJ1TEZ5-F1
#
_cell.length_a   1.000
_cell.length_b   1.000
_cell.length_c   1.000
_cell.angle_alpha   90.00
_cell.angle_beta   90.00
_cell.angle_gamma   90.00
#
_symmetry.space_group_name_H-M   'P 1'
#
loop_
_entity.id
_entity.type
_entity.pdbx_description
1 polymer ?
#
loop_
_entity_poly.entity_id
_entity_poly.type
_entity_poly.pdbx_seq_one_letter_code
_entity_poly.pdbx_strand_id
1 'polypeptide(L)'
;MVPYRATVDVPHELVEHVSWLIYARRCERGTRWRKLGCFQQALLALVHLRKNETLPQLAAGFGVSTATAWRYVDETLGILASWAPGLHEALVGLGEGDFVIVDGTLIPIDRIAADQPYYSQKHRKHGMNVQVVAGPDGTPLWFSGATPGRTHDLTAARAHGIIQACLTRQILVLADRAYQGAGATFRTPYYHHREQPEHYQQFNRDHARLRAPGERAFAQLKSWRVLRRARCSTRRIGTIVQAVHTLLTCNYSGRKRFIELFQRCICRVRAALVMTLMWLGLMRVLRKICQDFSRAMPLSTGARAADGARFWVRSVRGSSPPGGRCLAVVTQSPVPM
;
A
#
# COMPACT_ATOMS: atom_id res chain seq x y z
N MET A 1 8.41 -34.58 18.35
CA MET A 1 8.95 -33.53 17.46
C MET A 1 10.12 -32.85 18.17
N VAL A 2 11.22 -32.57 17.47
CA VAL A 2 12.40 -31.88 18.03
C VAL A 2 12.34 -30.39 17.66
N PRO A 3 12.43 -29.45 18.61
CA PRO A 3 12.37 -28.02 18.31
C PRO A 3 13.69 -27.51 17.70
N TYR A 4 13.62 -26.74 16.61
CA TYR A 4 14.75 -26.03 16.00
C TYR A 4 14.47 -24.52 16.03
N ARG A 5 15.30 -23.76 16.75
CA ARG A 5 15.18 -22.30 16.87
C ARG A 5 16.18 -21.66 15.90
N ALA A 6 15.67 -20.93 14.92
CA ALA A 6 16.50 -20.27 13.91
C ALA A 6 16.41 -18.75 14.00
N THR A 7 17.55 -18.08 14.06
CA THR A 7 17.65 -16.63 13.91
C THR A 7 17.12 -16.22 12.53
N VAL A 8 16.50 -15.04 12.47
CA VAL A 8 15.95 -14.47 11.24
C VAL A 8 16.76 -13.22 10.95
N ASP A 9 17.20 -13.07 9.70
CA ASP A 9 17.91 -11.88 9.22
C ASP A 9 16.93 -10.69 9.04
N VAL A 10 16.44 -10.19 10.18
CA VAL A 10 15.53 -9.05 10.31
C VAL A 10 16.00 -8.23 11.51
N PRO A 11 16.33 -6.94 11.33
CA PRO A 11 16.70 -6.07 12.43
C PRO A 11 15.58 -5.97 13.47
N HIS A 12 15.95 -5.93 14.76
CA HIS A 12 14.98 -5.79 15.85
C HIS A 12 14.12 -4.53 15.69
N GLU A 13 14.75 -3.41 15.32
CA GLU A 13 14.12 -2.11 15.06
C GLU A 13 13.01 -2.20 14.00
N LEU A 14 13.19 -3.06 12.98
CA LEU A 14 12.17 -3.27 11.96
C LEU A 14 10.96 -4.01 12.53
N VAL A 15 11.17 -5.00 13.42
CA VAL A 15 10.08 -5.71 14.10
C VAL A 15 9.30 -4.74 15.00
N GLU A 16 10.00 -3.89 15.76
CA GLU A 16 9.38 -2.86 16.58
C GLU A 16 8.55 -1.89 15.74
N HIS A 17 9.09 -1.40 14.63
CA HIS A 17 8.37 -0.50 13.73
C HIS A 17 7.06 -1.12 13.23
N VAL A 18 7.11 -2.36 12.71
CA VAL A 18 5.90 -3.06 12.24
C VAL A 18 4.93 -3.33 13.40
N SER A 19 5.44 -3.62 14.60
CA SER A 19 4.59 -3.82 15.78
C SER A 19 3.79 -2.56 16.15
N TRP A 20 4.38 -1.38 16.00
CA TRP A 20 3.70 -0.09 16.20
C TRP A 20 2.61 0.14 15.17
N LEU A 21 2.85 -0.17 13.89
CA LEU A 21 1.84 -0.08 12.85
C LEU A 21 0.65 -1.01 13.14
N ILE A 22 0.92 -2.23 13.60
CA ILE A 22 -0.14 -3.18 14.03
C ILE A 22 -0.89 -2.63 15.24
N TYR A 23 -0.18 -2.09 16.23
CA TYR A 23 -0.81 -1.51 17.42
C TYR A 23 -1.76 -0.38 17.05
N ALA A 24 -1.31 0.58 16.23
CA ALA A 24 -2.14 1.68 15.74
C ALA A 24 -3.38 1.16 15.03
N ARG A 25 -3.22 0.17 14.13
CA ARG A 25 -4.36 -0.42 13.41
C ARG A 25 -5.35 -1.14 14.33
N ARG A 26 -4.86 -1.86 15.34
CA ARG A 26 -5.73 -2.53 16.33
C ARG A 26 -6.49 -1.52 17.19
N CYS A 27 -5.87 -0.39 17.53
CA CYS A 27 -6.51 0.71 18.24
C CYS A 27 -7.64 1.33 17.41
N GLU A 28 -7.39 1.65 16.13
CA GLU A 28 -8.40 2.16 15.20
C GLU A 28 -9.61 1.22 15.06
N ARG A 29 -9.37 -0.10 14.99
CA ARG A 29 -10.42 -1.10 14.81
C ARG A 29 -11.12 -1.53 16.10
N GLY A 30 -10.63 -1.09 17.26
CA GLY A 30 -11.10 -1.57 18.56
C GLY A 30 -10.75 -3.05 18.85
N THR A 31 -9.85 -3.69 18.09
CA THR A 31 -9.52 -5.11 18.25
C THR A 31 -8.28 -5.31 19.12
N ARG A 32 -8.39 -4.95 20.40
CA ARG A 32 -7.27 -4.97 21.36
C ARG A 32 -6.87 -6.38 21.79
N TRP A 33 -7.83 -7.29 21.93
CA TRP A 33 -7.59 -8.66 22.43
C TRP A 33 -7.29 -9.63 21.30
N ARG A 34 -6.10 -10.26 21.35
CA ARG A 34 -5.58 -11.22 20.37
C ARG A 34 -4.66 -12.20 21.09
N LYS A 35 -4.52 -13.42 20.54
CA LYS A 35 -3.65 -14.46 21.12
C LYS A 35 -2.17 -14.06 21.11
N LEU A 36 -1.71 -13.38 20.05
CA LEU A 36 -0.37 -12.80 19.98
C LEU A 36 -0.40 -11.29 20.19
N GLY A 37 0.60 -10.79 20.93
CA GLY A 37 0.92 -9.36 21.00
C GLY A 37 1.38 -8.80 19.65
N CYS A 38 1.42 -7.48 19.50
CA CYS A 38 1.79 -6.83 18.23
C CYS A 38 3.21 -7.20 17.78
N PHE A 39 4.17 -7.28 18.70
CA PHE A 39 5.54 -7.66 18.40
C PHE A 39 5.63 -9.10 17.85
N GLN A 40 4.95 -10.05 18.49
CA GLN A 40 4.91 -11.44 18.02
C GLN A 40 4.17 -11.59 16.69
N GLN A 41 3.09 -10.83 16.46
CA GLN A 41 2.42 -10.80 15.14
C GLN A 41 3.35 -10.24 14.06
N ALA A 42 4.07 -9.14 14.35
CA ALA A 42 5.05 -8.56 13.43
C ALA A 42 6.14 -9.56 13.09
N LEU A 43 6.73 -10.20 14.10
CA LEU A 43 7.77 -11.22 13.91
C LEU A 43 7.25 -12.39 13.07
N LEU A 44 6.05 -12.90 13.35
CA LEU A 44 5.42 -13.99 12.59
C LEU A 44 5.30 -13.62 11.10
N ALA A 45 4.80 -12.41 10.79
CA ALA A 45 4.67 -11.95 9.41
C ALA A 45 6.02 -11.72 8.72
N LEU A 46 7.00 -11.15 9.43
CA LEU A 46 8.35 -10.90 8.89
C LEU A 46 9.11 -12.21 8.64
N VAL A 47 8.95 -13.23 9.50
CA VAL A 47 9.47 -14.59 9.26
C VAL A 47 8.86 -15.17 7.98
N HIS A 48 7.54 -15.06 7.81
CA HIS A 48 6.87 -15.51 6.60
C HIS A 48 7.46 -14.86 5.34
N LEU A 49 7.59 -13.53 5.34
CA LEU A 49 8.12 -12.76 4.21
C LEU A 49 9.60 -13.09 3.93
N ARG A 50 10.44 -13.17 4.98
CA ARG A 50 11.88 -13.40 4.83
C ARG A 50 12.25 -14.82 4.50
N LYS A 51 11.67 -15.80 5.18
CA LYS A 51 12.05 -17.22 5.05
C LYS A 51 11.16 -17.98 4.08
N ASN A 52 9.99 -17.45 3.73
CA ASN A 52 8.93 -18.21 3.05
C ASN A 52 8.62 -19.47 3.86
N GLU A 53 8.38 -19.34 5.16
CA GLU A 53 7.89 -20.45 5.98
C GLU A 53 6.39 -20.66 5.72
N THR A 54 5.97 -21.93 5.73
CA THR A 54 4.56 -22.26 5.53
C THR A 54 3.75 -21.84 6.76
N LEU A 55 2.46 -21.54 6.56
CA LEU A 55 1.58 -21.12 7.65
C LEU A 55 1.45 -22.18 8.76
N PRO A 56 1.42 -23.51 8.48
CA PRO A 56 1.49 -24.52 9.53
C PRO A 56 2.78 -24.48 10.36
N GLN A 57 3.94 -24.25 9.71
CA GLN A 57 5.22 -24.13 10.42
C GLN A 57 5.23 -22.90 11.33
N LEU A 58 4.77 -21.76 10.83
CA LEU A 58 4.61 -20.54 11.62
C LEU A 58 3.64 -20.75 12.79
N ALA A 59 2.50 -21.40 12.53
CA ALA A 59 1.49 -21.69 13.54
C ALA A 59 2.07 -22.52 14.69
N ALA A 60 2.81 -23.60 14.35
CA ALA A 60 3.50 -24.43 15.34
C ALA A 60 4.56 -23.63 16.12
N GLY A 61 5.39 -22.85 15.43
CA GLY A 61 6.46 -22.06 16.06
C GLY A 61 5.98 -20.96 17.01
N PHE A 62 4.78 -20.41 16.76
CA PHE A 62 4.18 -19.35 17.57
C PHE A 62 3.04 -19.84 18.50
N GLY A 63 2.76 -21.15 18.53
CA GLY A 63 1.72 -21.72 19.39
C GLY A 63 0.30 -21.25 19.05
N VAL A 64 0.00 -20.99 17.78
CA VAL A 64 -1.32 -20.55 17.29
C VAL A 64 -1.89 -21.54 16.27
N SER A 65 -3.17 -21.42 15.92
CA SER A 65 -3.73 -22.22 14.83
C SER A 65 -3.27 -21.71 13.46
N THR A 66 -3.23 -22.58 12.45
CA THR A 66 -2.89 -22.20 11.06
C THR A 66 -3.78 -21.07 10.53
N ALA A 67 -5.08 -21.10 10.84
CA ALA A 67 -6.01 -20.03 10.48
C ALA A 67 -5.65 -18.69 11.15
N THR A 68 -5.19 -18.74 12.41
CA THR A 68 -4.73 -17.54 13.14
C THR A 68 -3.45 -16.99 12.54
N ALA A 69 -2.47 -17.85 12.22
CA ALA A 69 -1.24 -17.46 11.54
C ALA A 69 -1.56 -16.81 10.19
N TRP A 70 -2.44 -17.41 9.38
CA TRP A 70 -2.90 -16.83 8.11
C TRP A 70 -3.48 -15.43 8.30
N ARG A 71 -4.41 -15.26 9.26
CA ARG A 71 -5.05 -13.97 9.55
C ARG A 71 -4.03 -12.91 9.96
N TYR A 72 -3.08 -13.27 10.81
CA TYR A 72 -2.03 -12.36 11.27
C TYR A 72 -1.06 -11.96 10.17
N VAL A 73 -0.67 -12.90 9.31
CA VAL A 73 0.10 -12.58 8.10
C VAL A 73 -0.70 -11.63 7.22
N ASP A 74 -1.95 -11.98 6.87
CA ASP A 74 -2.79 -11.20 5.96
C ASP A 74 -3.05 -9.78 6.46
N GLU A 75 -3.42 -9.63 7.74
CA GLU A 75 -3.63 -8.32 8.36
C GLU A 75 -2.36 -7.48 8.33
N THR A 76 -1.20 -8.07 8.63
CA THR A 76 0.08 -7.35 8.63
C THR A 76 0.50 -6.93 7.22
N LEU A 77 0.29 -7.80 6.21
CA LEU A 77 0.53 -7.46 4.81
C LEU A 77 -0.38 -6.33 4.34
N GLY A 78 -1.66 -6.35 4.70
CA GLY A 78 -2.60 -5.29 4.37
C GLY A 78 -2.21 -3.95 5.00
N ILE A 79 -1.74 -3.96 6.25
CA ILE A 79 -1.19 -2.77 6.89
C ILE A 79 0.01 -2.28 6.11
N LEU A 80 1.05 -3.09 5.93
CA LEU A 80 2.28 -2.67 5.25
C LEU A 80 2.03 -2.16 3.82
N ALA A 81 1.19 -2.86 3.05
CA ALA A 81 0.84 -2.45 1.69
C ALA A 81 0.14 -1.09 1.62
N SER A 82 -0.66 -0.73 2.64
CA SER A 82 -1.31 0.59 2.71
C SER A 82 -0.35 1.76 2.98
N TRP A 83 0.89 1.46 3.37
CA TRP A 83 1.96 2.45 3.58
C TRP A 83 2.95 2.51 2.40
N ALA A 84 2.80 1.65 1.39
CA ALA A 84 3.69 1.67 0.25
C ALA A 84 3.47 2.94 -0.58
N PRO A 85 4.53 3.66 -0.97
CA PRO A 85 4.36 4.90 -1.72
C PRO A 85 3.80 4.62 -3.11
N GLY A 86 2.93 5.52 -3.57
CA GLY A 86 2.45 5.51 -4.95
C GLY A 86 3.57 5.90 -5.94
N LEU A 87 3.37 5.61 -7.23
CA LEU A 87 4.35 5.95 -8.28
C LEU A 87 4.69 7.44 -8.28
N HIS A 88 3.68 8.31 -8.21
CA HIS A 88 3.90 9.75 -8.21
C HIS A 88 4.64 10.24 -6.97
N GLU A 89 4.38 9.63 -5.80
CA GLU A 89 5.06 9.93 -4.54
C GLU A 89 6.53 9.50 -4.59
N ALA A 90 6.81 8.34 -5.19
CA ALA A 90 8.16 7.82 -5.36
C ALA A 90 9.02 8.66 -6.32
N LEU A 91 8.39 9.36 -7.27
CA LEU A 91 9.06 10.25 -8.22
C LEU A 91 9.12 11.71 -7.74
N VAL A 92 8.68 12.01 -6.51
CA VAL A 92 8.80 13.36 -5.95
C VAL A 92 10.28 13.76 -5.84
N GLY A 93 10.60 14.97 -6.27
CA GLY A 93 11.95 15.50 -6.28
C GLY A 93 12.77 15.14 -7.52
N LEU A 94 12.23 14.30 -8.42
CA LEU A 94 12.82 14.01 -9.72
C LEU A 94 12.13 14.82 -10.83
N GLY A 95 12.92 15.30 -11.79
CA GLY A 95 12.47 16.11 -12.91
C GLY A 95 13.40 16.06 -14.12
N GLU A 96 13.41 17.15 -14.89
CA GLU A 96 14.26 17.29 -16.07
C GLU A 96 15.74 17.21 -15.71
N GLY A 97 16.51 16.41 -16.46
CA GLY A 97 17.92 16.15 -16.19
C GLY A 97 18.18 14.97 -15.26
N ASP A 98 17.18 14.53 -14.49
CA ASP A 98 17.28 13.29 -13.72
C ASP A 98 17.01 12.06 -14.60
N PHE A 99 17.49 10.91 -14.15
CA PHE A 99 17.15 9.64 -14.75
C PHE A 99 16.81 8.55 -13.75
N VAL A 100 15.98 7.61 -14.20
CA VAL A 100 15.62 6.40 -13.46
C VAL A 100 15.83 5.17 -14.33
N ILE A 101 15.93 4.02 -13.68
CA ILE A 101 16.03 2.72 -14.32
C ILE A 101 14.68 2.04 -14.19
N VAL A 102 14.12 1.58 -15.31
CA VAL A 102 12.88 0.81 -15.35
C VAL A 102 13.15 -0.57 -15.90
N ASP A 103 12.70 -1.58 -15.17
CA ASP A 103 12.86 -2.97 -15.59
C ASP A 103 11.70 -3.83 -15.04
N GLY A 104 11.48 -4.99 -15.66
CA GLY A 104 10.45 -5.96 -15.30
C GLY A 104 11.06 -7.22 -14.69
N THR A 105 10.38 -7.83 -13.73
CA THR A 105 10.78 -9.13 -13.20
C THR A 105 9.62 -10.07 -13.01
N LEU A 106 9.85 -11.34 -13.32
CA LEU A 106 8.89 -12.40 -13.10
C LEU A 106 9.08 -13.01 -11.71
N ILE A 107 8.03 -12.96 -10.87
CA ILE A 107 7.92 -13.70 -9.62
C ILE A 107 7.33 -15.08 -9.95
N PRO A 108 8.07 -16.18 -9.77
CA PRO A 108 7.55 -17.51 -10.06
C PRO A 108 6.39 -17.89 -9.15
N ILE A 109 5.36 -18.51 -9.72
CA ILE A 109 4.22 -19.07 -8.98
C ILE A 109 4.07 -20.56 -9.33
N ASP A 110 3.33 -21.28 -8.49
CA ASP A 110 2.86 -22.61 -8.85
C ASP A 110 1.82 -22.51 -9.97
N ARG A 111 1.78 -23.53 -10.84
CA ARG A 111 0.81 -23.60 -11.94
C ARG A 111 -0.60 -23.58 -11.36
N ILE A 112 -1.45 -22.71 -11.88
CA ILE A 112 -2.87 -22.62 -11.51
C ILE A 112 -3.75 -23.01 -12.69
N ALA A 113 -5.00 -23.42 -12.42
CA ALA A 113 -5.92 -23.91 -13.44
C ALA A 113 -6.13 -22.92 -14.61
N ALA A 114 -6.20 -21.62 -14.29
CA ALA A 114 -6.13 -20.56 -15.29
C ALA A 114 -4.68 -20.43 -15.80
N ASP A 115 -4.28 -21.32 -16.70
CA ASP A 115 -2.88 -21.62 -17.03
C ASP A 115 -2.19 -20.54 -17.88
N GLN A 116 -2.77 -20.28 -19.05
CA GLN A 116 -2.19 -19.46 -20.11
C GLN A 116 -1.81 -18.01 -19.75
N PRO A 117 -2.60 -17.24 -18.97
CA PRO A 117 -2.25 -15.84 -18.71
C PRO A 117 -0.98 -15.69 -17.85
N TYR A 118 -0.62 -16.70 -17.05
CA TYR A 118 0.53 -16.62 -16.16
C TYR A 118 1.79 -17.27 -16.73
N TYR A 119 1.69 -18.02 -17.83
CA TYR A 119 2.86 -18.62 -18.47
C TYR A 119 3.67 -17.57 -19.23
N SER A 120 4.89 -17.31 -18.76
CA SER A 120 5.83 -16.45 -19.47
C SER A 120 6.64 -17.27 -20.46
N GLN A 121 6.54 -16.96 -21.75
CA GLN A 121 7.35 -17.61 -22.78
C GLN A 121 8.85 -17.30 -22.59
N LYS A 122 9.19 -16.04 -22.26
CA LYS A 122 10.56 -15.57 -21.98
C LYS A 122 11.26 -16.41 -20.90
N HIS A 123 10.54 -16.74 -19.83
CA HIS A 123 11.09 -17.45 -18.68
C HIS A 123 10.72 -18.94 -18.61
N ARG A 124 9.89 -19.42 -19.55
CA ARG A 124 9.32 -20.79 -19.61
C ARG A 124 8.72 -21.27 -18.29
N LYS A 125 8.11 -20.37 -17.52
CA LYS A 125 7.58 -20.60 -16.17
C LYS A 125 6.29 -19.81 -15.94
N HIS A 126 5.43 -20.31 -15.05
CA HIS A 126 4.33 -19.53 -14.52
C HIS A 126 4.83 -18.48 -13.54
N GLY A 127 4.29 -17.26 -13.66
CA GLY A 127 4.65 -16.19 -12.76
C GLY A 127 3.74 -14.98 -12.84
N MET A 128 4.06 -14.01 -12.00
CA MET A 128 3.51 -12.67 -12.05
C MET A 128 4.61 -11.70 -12.45
N ASN A 129 4.32 -10.82 -13.40
CA ASN A 129 5.22 -9.75 -13.80
C ASN A 129 5.05 -8.54 -12.86
N VAL A 130 6.17 -8.03 -12.34
CA VAL A 130 6.25 -6.83 -11.50
C VAL A 130 7.30 -5.91 -12.10
N GLN A 131 6.95 -4.65 -12.27
CA GLN A 131 7.83 -3.60 -12.76
C GLN A 131 8.49 -2.89 -11.58
N VAL A 132 9.73 -2.46 -11.75
CA VAL A 132 10.46 -1.63 -10.79
C VAL A 132 10.82 -0.29 -11.42
N VAL A 133 10.80 0.75 -10.61
CA VAL A 133 11.47 2.01 -10.88
C VAL A 133 12.57 2.16 -9.83
N ALA A 134 13.81 2.28 -10.28
CA ALA A 134 14.98 2.41 -9.41
C ALA A 134 15.74 3.71 -9.72
N GLY A 135 16.39 4.25 -8.69
CA GLY A 135 17.32 5.36 -8.84
C GLY A 135 18.62 4.94 -9.53
N PRO A 136 19.47 5.90 -9.94
CA PRO A 136 20.78 5.65 -10.55
C PRO A 136 21.71 4.73 -9.75
N ASP A 137 21.57 4.72 -8.42
CA ASP A 137 22.36 3.93 -7.47
C ASP A 137 21.80 2.50 -7.24
N GLY A 138 20.69 2.16 -7.91
CA GLY A 138 19.98 0.90 -7.73
C GLY A 138 19.04 0.87 -6.53
N THR A 139 18.77 2.01 -5.90
CA THR A 139 17.77 2.10 -4.82
C THR A 139 16.37 1.91 -5.40
N PRO A 140 15.57 0.96 -4.90
CA PRO A 140 14.20 0.78 -5.38
C PRO A 140 13.33 1.96 -4.93
N LEU A 141 12.88 2.77 -5.89
CA LEU A 141 11.98 3.89 -5.62
C LEU A 141 10.53 3.43 -5.60
N TRP A 142 10.17 2.50 -6.49
CA TRP A 142 8.81 2.01 -6.60
C TRP A 142 8.74 0.61 -7.21
N PHE A 143 7.74 -0.18 -6.77
CA PHE A 143 7.36 -1.45 -7.39
C PHE A 143 5.90 -1.43 -7.81
N SER A 144 5.59 -2.03 -8.95
CA SER A 144 4.22 -2.10 -9.46
C SER A 144 3.35 -3.13 -8.74
N GLY A 145 2.03 -3.01 -8.98
CA GLY A 145 1.13 -4.14 -8.79
C GLY A 145 1.54 -5.33 -9.69
N ALA A 146 1.23 -6.53 -9.25
CA ALA A 146 1.55 -7.74 -9.98
C ALA A 146 0.58 -7.95 -11.16
N THR A 147 1.10 -8.15 -12.36
CA THR A 147 0.35 -8.48 -13.58
C THR A 147 0.61 -9.94 -13.99
N PRO A 148 -0.23 -10.56 -14.83
CA PRO A 148 0.02 -11.92 -15.30
C PRO A 148 1.37 -12.05 -16.02
N GLY A 149 2.07 -13.18 -15.85
CA GLY A 149 3.43 -13.38 -16.37
C GLY A 149 3.58 -13.35 -17.89
N ARG A 150 2.49 -13.48 -18.65
CA ARG A 150 2.48 -13.30 -20.12
C ARG A 150 2.52 -11.82 -20.53
N THR A 151 2.11 -10.91 -19.65
CA THR A 151 2.04 -9.48 -19.96
C THR A 151 3.41 -8.94 -20.33
N HIS A 152 3.51 -8.38 -21.53
CA HIS A 152 4.72 -7.73 -22.02
C HIS A 152 5.06 -6.50 -21.15
N ASP A 153 6.36 -6.27 -20.91
CA ASP A 153 6.84 -5.22 -20.00
C ASP A 153 6.34 -3.83 -20.41
N LEU A 154 6.39 -3.48 -21.70
CA LEU A 154 5.80 -2.23 -22.21
C LEU A 154 4.30 -2.09 -21.89
N THR A 155 3.53 -3.17 -21.97
CA THR A 155 2.10 -3.16 -21.67
C THR A 155 1.86 -2.97 -20.17
N ALA A 156 2.65 -3.63 -19.33
CA ALA A 156 2.59 -3.44 -17.88
C ALA A 156 2.96 -2.01 -17.49
N ALA A 157 4.04 -1.45 -18.07
CA ALA A 157 4.46 -0.07 -17.82
C ALA A 157 3.41 0.97 -18.23
N ARG A 158 2.72 0.76 -19.36
CA ARG A 158 1.57 1.57 -19.78
C ARG A 158 0.41 1.47 -18.80
N ALA A 159 0.01 0.26 -18.45
CA ALA A 159 -1.10 0.01 -17.53
C ALA A 159 -0.86 0.62 -16.13
N HIS A 160 0.40 0.67 -15.70
CA HIS A 160 0.80 1.27 -14.43
C HIS A 160 1.11 2.77 -14.51
N GLY A 161 1.00 3.39 -15.69
CA GLY A 161 1.22 4.82 -15.86
C GLY A 161 2.69 5.26 -15.74
N ILE A 162 3.66 4.34 -15.76
CA ILE A 162 5.10 4.66 -15.63
C ILE A 162 5.53 5.63 -16.73
N ILE A 163 5.10 5.35 -17.96
CA ILE A 163 5.43 6.16 -19.13
C ILE A 163 4.93 7.59 -18.97
N GLN A 164 3.64 7.74 -18.62
CA GLN A 164 3.02 9.04 -18.46
C GLN A 164 3.64 9.83 -17.30
N ALA A 165 3.89 9.17 -16.17
CA ALA A 165 4.50 9.82 -15.00
C ALA A 165 5.92 10.34 -15.29
N CYS A 166 6.74 9.58 -16.02
CA CYS A 166 8.09 10.01 -16.39
C CYS A 166 8.05 11.09 -17.48
N LEU A 167 7.14 10.99 -18.46
CA LEU A 167 6.97 11.99 -19.51
C LEU A 167 6.56 13.36 -18.94
N THR A 168 5.54 13.40 -18.08
CA THR A 168 5.05 14.64 -17.46
C THR A 168 6.14 15.36 -16.66
N ARG A 169 7.08 14.61 -16.08
CA ARG A 169 8.20 15.13 -15.31
C ARG A 169 9.49 15.34 -16.13
N GLN A 170 9.48 14.95 -17.40
CA GLN A 170 10.66 14.94 -18.28
C GLN A 170 11.85 14.14 -17.73
N ILE A 171 11.57 13.08 -16.96
CA ILE A 171 12.59 12.20 -16.40
C ILE A 171 13.08 11.24 -17.48
N LEU A 172 14.40 11.14 -17.66
CA LEU A 172 15.00 10.16 -18.56
C LEU A 172 14.86 8.75 -17.99
N VAL A 173 14.45 7.78 -18.82
CA VAL A 173 14.27 6.39 -18.37
C VAL A 173 15.22 5.47 -19.12
N LEU A 174 16.10 4.79 -18.39
CA LEU A 174 16.92 3.71 -18.93
C LEU A 174 16.19 2.38 -18.75
N ALA A 175 15.86 1.71 -19.85
CA ALA A 175 15.10 0.47 -19.83
C ALA A 175 15.67 -0.58 -20.80
N ASP A 176 15.30 -1.84 -20.61
CA ASP A 176 15.68 -2.90 -21.52
C ASP A 176 14.94 -2.79 -22.88
N ARG A 177 15.27 -3.68 -23.82
CA ARG A 177 14.66 -3.67 -25.16
C ARG A 177 13.15 -3.91 -25.13
N ALA A 178 12.60 -4.57 -24.11
CA ALA A 178 11.17 -4.83 -24.01
C ALA A 178 10.34 -3.55 -23.80
N TYR A 179 10.98 -2.40 -23.59
CA TYR A 179 10.34 -1.08 -23.54
C TYR A 179 10.51 -0.27 -24.83
N GLN A 180 10.98 -0.88 -25.92
CA GLN A 180 11.06 -0.21 -27.22
C GLN A 180 9.67 0.31 -27.63
N GLY A 181 9.57 1.60 -27.97
CA GLY A 181 8.29 2.26 -28.24
C GLY A 181 7.55 2.79 -26.99
N ALA A 182 8.24 2.90 -25.85
CA ALA A 182 7.70 3.53 -24.64
C ALA A 182 7.59 5.07 -24.71
N GLY A 183 8.20 5.72 -25.70
CA GLY A 183 8.08 7.16 -25.93
C GLY A 183 9.40 7.92 -25.74
N ALA A 184 9.32 9.25 -25.82
CA ALA A 184 10.48 10.13 -25.98
C ALA A 184 11.45 10.15 -24.79
N THR A 185 10.99 9.84 -23.58
CA THR A 185 11.85 9.80 -22.37
C THR A 185 12.57 8.46 -22.18
N PHE A 186 12.12 7.39 -22.84
CA PHE A 186 12.73 6.06 -22.70
C PHE A 186 13.93 5.92 -23.64
N ARG A 187 15.02 5.39 -23.10
CA ARG A 187 16.22 5.00 -23.82
C ARG A 187 16.40 3.50 -23.67
N THR A 188 16.38 2.81 -24.80
CA THR A 188 16.59 1.38 -24.92
C THR A 188 17.79 1.14 -25.83
N PRO A 189 18.53 0.04 -25.63
CA PRO A 189 19.69 -0.29 -26.46
C PRO A 189 19.30 -0.49 -27.93
N TYR A 190 20.20 -0.13 -28.84
CA TYR A 190 20.03 -0.33 -30.28
C TYR A 190 20.37 -1.77 -30.66
N TYR A 191 19.43 -2.47 -31.30
CA TYR A 191 19.59 -3.86 -31.73
C TYR A 191 19.10 -4.06 -33.17
N HIS A 192 19.80 -3.44 -34.11
CA HIS A 192 19.69 -3.77 -35.52
C HIS A 192 21.12 -3.81 -36.11
N HIS A 193 21.35 -4.70 -37.08
CA HIS A 193 22.59 -4.97 -37.84
C HIS A 193 23.53 -6.07 -37.30
N ARG A 194 24.06 -6.89 -38.23
CA ARG A 194 25.10 -7.91 -38.00
C ARG A 194 26.42 -7.29 -37.52
N GLU A 195 26.67 -6.04 -37.90
CA GLU A 195 27.75 -5.18 -37.40
C GLU A 195 27.16 -3.80 -37.08
N GLN A 196 27.33 -3.33 -35.84
CA GLN A 196 26.84 -2.01 -35.42
C GLN A 196 27.95 -0.97 -35.57
N PRO A 197 27.67 0.22 -36.12
CA PRO A 197 28.58 1.35 -36.05
C PRO A 197 29.08 1.62 -34.63
N GLU A 198 30.33 2.08 -34.51
CA GLU A 198 31.01 2.25 -33.20
C GLU A 198 30.23 3.13 -32.22
N HIS A 199 29.58 4.21 -32.70
CA HIS A 199 28.79 5.10 -31.85
C HIS A 199 27.58 4.39 -31.21
N TYR A 200 26.93 3.45 -31.91
CA TYR A 200 25.84 2.65 -31.34
C TYR A 200 26.36 1.62 -30.34
N GLN A 201 27.52 1.04 -30.59
CA GLN A 201 28.17 0.15 -29.63
C GLN A 201 28.54 0.90 -28.35
N GLN A 202 29.09 2.11 -28.49
CA GLN A 202 29.42 2.97 -27.35
C GLN A 202 28.17 3.34 -26.54
N PHE A 203 27.11 3.78 -27.21
CA PHE A 203 25.82 4.02 -26.54
C PHE A 203 25.33 2.78 -25.78
N ASN A 204 25.37 1.60 -26.40
CA ASN A 204 24.93 0.36 -25.77
C ASN A 204 25.79 -0.02 -24.56
N ARG A 205 27.10 0.22 -24.61
CA ARG A 205 28.01 0.03 -23.46
C ARG A 205 27.66 0.97 -22.31
N ASP A 206 27.49 2.26 -22.61
CA ASP A 206 27.16 3.26 -21.59
C ASP A 206 25.76 3.03 -21.01
N HIS A 207 24.79 2.71 -21.85
CA HIS A 207 23.44 2.33 -21.45
C HIS A 207 23.46 1.13 -20.50
N ALA A 208 24.16 0.05 -20.87
CA ALA A 208 24.28 -1.13 -20.03
C ALA A 208 24.96 -0.82 -18.69
N ARG A 209 26.03 -0.03 -18.70
CA ARG A 209 26.75 0.40 -17.50
C ARG A 209 25.86 1.21 -16.55
N LEU A 210 25.12 2.19 -17.08
CA LEU A 210 24.23 3.04 -16.29
C LEU A 210 22.99 2.30 -15.80
N ARG A 211 22.54 1.26 -16.51
CA ARG A 211 21.38 0.44 -16.14
C ARG A 211 21.71 -0.66 -15.13
N ALA A 212 22.96 -1.15 -15.11
CA ALA A 212 23.39 -2.26 -14.25
C ALA A 212 23.01 -2.10 -12.76
N PRO A 213 23.09 -0.90 -12.13
CA PRO A 213 22.65 -0.71 -10.75
C PRO A 213 21.19 -1.10 -10.50
N GLY A 214 20.30 -0.99 -11.50
CA GLY A 214 18.90 -1.37 -11.38
C GLY A 214 18.68 -2.84 -11.03
N GLU A 215 19.61 -3.74 -11.36
CA GLU A 215 19.55 -5.15 -10.98
C GLU A 215 19.56 -5.34 -9.46
N ARG A 216 20.18 -4.41 -8.73
CA ARG A 216 20.23 -4.42 -7.26
C ARG A 216 18.84 -4.30 -6.65
N ALA A 217 17.94 -3.49 -7.23
CA ALA A 217 16.58 -3.34 -6.75
C ALA A 217 15.81 -4.69 -6.77
N PHE A 218 16.03 -5.50 -7.80
CA PHE A 218 15.46 -6.85 -7.86
C PHE A 218 16.13 -7.83 -6.92
N ALA A 219 17.45 -7.76 -6.76
CA ALA A 219 18.15 -8.59 -5.79
C ALA A 219 17.61 -8.34 -4.38
N GLN A 220 17.35 -7.07 -4.03
CA GLN A 220 16.71 -6.69 -2.77
C GLN A 220 15.28 -7.22 -2.65
N LEU A 221 14.47 -7.11 -3.70
CA LEU A 221 13.11 -7.67 -3.71
C LEU A 221 13.15 -9.19 -3.48
N LYS A 222 14.03 -9.91 -4.20
CA LYS A 222 14.19 -11.37 -4.11
C LYS A 222 14.95 -11.84 -2.86
N SER A 223 15.57 -10.93 -2.11
CA SER A 223 16.09 -11.25 -0.76
C SER A 223 14.96 -11.64 0.20
N TRP A 224 13.73 -11.18 -0.06
CA TRP A 224 12.52 -11.66 0.60
C TRP A 224 12.06 -12.96 -0.05
N ARG A 225 12.34 -14.10 0.60
CA ARG A 225 12.21 -15.43 -0.03
C ARG A 225 10.79 -15.76 -0.46
N VAL A 226 9.77 -15.09 0.09
CA VAL A 226 8.38 -15.22 -0.36
C VAL A 226 8.21 -14.86 -1.85
N LEU A 227 9.05 -13.96 -2.38
CA LEU A 227 9.04 -13.51 -3.77
C LEU A 227 9.97 -14.31 -4.69
N ARG A 228 10.77 -15.25 -4.15
CA ARG A 228 11.56 -16.18 -4.98
C ARG A 228 10.68 -17.26 -5.63
N ARG A 229 9.62 -17.66 -4.92
CA ARG A 229 8.54 -18.53 -5.39
C ARG A 229 7.31 -18.30 -4.52
N ALA A 230 6.32 -17.61 -5.06
CA ALA A 230 5.11 -17.27 -4.33
C ALA A 230 4.15 -18.47 -4.29
N ARG A 231 3.83 -18.92 -3.08
CA ARG A 231 2.91 -20.05 -2.81
C ARG A 231 1.58 -19.54 -2.26
N CYS A 232 1.02 -18.56 -2.94
CA CYS A 232 -0.23 -17.91 -2.56
C CYS A 232 -1.06 -17.59 -3.80
N SER A 233 -2.32 -17.19 -3.59
CA SER A 233 -3.16 -16.68 -4.68
C SER A 233 -2.47 -15.53 -5.41
N THR A 234 -2.59 -15.50 -6.74
CA THR A 234 -2.02 -14.47 -7.61
C THR A 234 -2.47 -13.07 -7.23
N ARG A 235 -3.72 -12.92 -6.76
CA ARG A 235 -4.29 -11.66 -6.27
C ARG A 235 -3.51 -11.06 -5.09
N ARG A 236 -2.85 -11.89 -4.28
CA ARG A 236 -2.11 -11.43 -3.08
C ARG A 236 -0.68 -11.00 -3.37
N ILE A 237 -0.12 -11.40 -4.52
CA ILE A 237 1.28 -11.12 -4.84
C ILE A 237 1.52 -9.60 -4.91
N GLY A 238 0.58 -8.84 -5.48
CA GLY A 238 0.64 -7.37 -5.46
C GLY A 238 0.72 -6.81 -4.04
N THR A 239 -0.12 -7.29 -3.12
CA THR A 239 -0.08 -6.87 -1.70
C THR A 239 1.24 -7.23 -1.04
N ILE A 240 1.79 -8.42 -1.31
CA ILE A 240 3.09 -8.85 -0.77
C ILE A 240 4.22 -7.95 -1.30
N VAL A 241 4.20 -7.64 -2.60
CA VAL A 241 5.18 -6.73 -3.22
C VAL A 241 5.11 -5.35 -2.58
N GLN A 242 3.92 -4.77 -2.40
CA GLN A 242 3.76 -3.49 -1.72
C GLN A 242 4.17 -3.54 -0.25
N ALA A 243 3.85 -4.63 0.46
CA ALA A 243 4.30 -4.80 1.84
C ALA A 243 5.83 -4.84 1.93
N VAL A 244 6.49 -5.59 1.05
CA VAL A 244 7.95 -5.65 0.96
C VAL A 244 8.55 -4.29 0.56
N HIS A 245 7.90 -3.57 -0.35
CA HIS A 245 8.30 -2.23 -0.76
C HIS A 245 8.36 -1.28 0.46
N THR A 246 7.32 -1.25 1.29
CA THR A 246 7.32 -0.49 2.55
C THR A 246 8.51 -0.86 3.44
N LEU A 247 8.78 -2.16 3.60
CA LEU A 247 9.89 -2.64 4.45
C LEU A 247 11.26 -2.24 3.89
N LEU A 248 11.45 -2.25 2.57
CA LEU A 248 12.67 -1.78 1.92
C LEU A 248 12.85 -0.29 2.16
N THR A 249 11.82 0.52 1.92
CA THR A 249 11.87 1.98 2.11
C THR A 249 12.15 2.37 3.58
N CYS A 250 11.60 1.62 4.54
CA CYS A 250 11.89 1.79 5.96
C CYS A 250 13.36 1.52 6.30
N ASN A 251 13.99 0.51 5.70
CA ASN A 251 15.40 0.19 5.95
C ASN A 251 16.37 1.21 5.34
N TYR A 252 16.08 1.76 4.16
CA TYR A 252 16.96 2.72 3.48
C TYR A 252 16.98 4.11 4.11
N SER A 253 15.90 4.50 4.78
CA SER A 253 15.72 5.90 5.17
C SER A 253 16.45 6.28 6.48
N GLY A 254 17.11 5.32 7.15
CA GLY A 254 17.73 5.54 8.46
C GLY A 254 16.75 6.13 9.49
N ARG A 255 17.23 6.46 10.69
CA ARG A 255 16.40 6.98 11.81
C ARG A 255 15.54 8.21 11.47
N LYS A 256 15.80 8.94 10.37
CA LYS A 256 15.12 10.21 10.05
C LYS A 256 13.65 10.03 9.61
N ARG A 257 13.33 9.03 8.77
CA ARG A 257 11.91 8.72 8.47
C ARG A 257 11.22 7.90 9.55
N PHE A 258 11.94 7.27 10.46
CA PHE A 258 11.31 6.61 11.61
C PHE A 258 10.50 7.63 12.43
N ILE A 259 11.04 8.83 12.67
CA ILE A 259 10.34 9.90 13.38
C ILE A 259 9.16 10.45 12.57
N GLU A 260 9.32 10.69 11.27
CA GLU A 260 8.20 11.17 10.42
C GLU A 260 7.08 10.15 10.27
N LEU A 261 7.41 8.86 10.11
CA LEU A 261 6.43 7.78 10.04
C LEU A 261 5.79 7.52 11.41
N PHE A 262 6.56 7.62 12.49
CA PHE A 262 6.05 7.58 13.86
C PHE A 262 5.12 8.77 14.14
N GLN A 263 5.46 9.98 13.69
CA GLN A 263 4.59 11.15 13.73
C GLN A 263 3.34 10.96 12.86
N ARG A 264 3.44 10.41 11.65
CA ARG A 264 2.28 10.05 10.82
C ARG A 264 1.40 8.99 11.49
N CYS A 265 2.01 8.03 12.18
CA CYS A 265 1.31 7.00 12.94
C CYS A 265 0.57 7.61 14.14
N ILE A 266 1.24 8.47 14.93
CA ILE A 266 0.64 9.26 16.01
C ILE A 266 -0.45 10.18 15.46
N CYS A 267 -0.25 10.84 14.32
CA CYS A 267 -1.24 11.73 13.71
C CYS A 267 -2.47 10.96 13.22
N ARG A 268 -2.33 9.74 12.69
CA ARG A 268 -3.48 8.87 12.35
C ARG A 268 -4.17 8.34 13.59
N VAL A 269 -3.43 7.93 14.62
CA VAL A 269 -4.02 7.52 15.91
C VAL A 269 -4.74 8.69 16.58
N ARG A 270 -4.15 9.90 16.57
CA ARG A 270 -4.76 11.14 17.08
C ARG A 270 -5.96 11.54 16.23
N ALA A 271 -5.90 11.49 14.91
CA ALA A 271 -7.04 11.74 14.04
C ALA A 271 -8.17 10.73 14.30
N ALA A 272 -7.86 9.44 14.44
CA ALA A 272 -8.84 8.43 14.80
C ALA A 272 -9.43 8.66 16.20
N LEU A 273 -8.61 9.09 17.18
CA LEU A 273 -9.07 9.45 18.52
C LEU A 273 -9.95 10.70 18.51
N VAL A 274 -9.56 11.74 17.77
CA VAL A 274 -10.33 12.98 17.57
C VAL A 274 -11.63 12.67 16.86
N MET A 275 -11.62 11.84 15.81
CA MET A 275 -12.84 11.39 15.13
C MET A 275 -13.74 10.56 16.06
N THR A 276 -13.17 9.72 16.93
CA THR A 276 -13.93 8.95 17.93
C THR A 276 -14.51 9.88 19.00
N LEU A 277 -13.76 10.87 19.46
CA LEU A 277 -14.22 11.89 20.42
C LEU A 277 -15.28 12.81 19.81
N MET A 278 -15.12 13.21 18.56
CA MET A 278 -16.12 13.98 17.80
C MET A 278 -17.38 13.15 17.58
N TRP A 279 -17.26 11.87 17.24
CA TRP A 279 -18.41 10.98 17.08
C TRP A 279 -19.11 10.72 18.42
N LEU A 280 -18.38 10.49 19.51
CA LEU A 280 -18.95 10.39 20.86
C LEU A 280 -19.61 11.70 21.32
N GLY A 281 -19.00 12.84 20.98
CA GLY A 281 -19.56 14.18 21.22
C GLY A 281 -20.85 14.40 20.44
N LEU A 282 -20.86 14.08 19.15
CA LEU A 282 -22.04 14.11 18.29
C LEU A 282 -23.13 13.18 18.80
N MET A 283 -22.79 11.96 19.22
CA MET A 283 -23.73 11.00 19.78
C MET A 283 -24.30 11.47 21.13
N ARG A 284 -23.53 12.17 21.97
CA ARG A 284 -24.05 12.79 23.20
C ARG A 284 -25.00 13.95 22.89
N VAL A 285 -24.66 14.78 21.91
CA VAL A 285 -25.52 15.88 21.46
C VAL A 285 -26.82 15.34 20.87
N LEU A 286 -26.75 14.34 20.00
CA LEU A 286 -27.93 13.67 19.43
C LEU A 286 -28.79 13.01 20.51
N ARG A 287 -28.17 12.35 21.50
CA ARG A 287 -28.91 11.72 22.61
C ARG A 287 -29.59 12.75 23.51
N LYS A 288 -28.94 13.90 23.73
CA LYS A 288 -29.54 15.03 24.46
C LYS A 288 -30.69 15.66 23.66
N ILE A 289 -30.50 15.88 22.37
CA ILE A 289 -31.55 16.35 21.46
C ILE A 289 -32.75 15.39 21.49
N CYS A 290 -32.52 14.07 21.39
CA CYS A 290 -33.59 13.08 21.50
C CYS A 290 -34.30 13.12 22.87
N GLN A 291 -33.56 13.25 23.97
CA GLN A 291 -34.15 13.33 25.32
C GLN A 291 -34.95 14.62 25.54
N ASP A 292 -34.44 15.75 25.06
CA ASP A 292 -35.13 17.05 25.14
C ASP A 292 -36.40 17.02 24.27
N PHE A 293 -36.36 16.37 23.10
CA PHE A 293 -37.52 16.14 22.25
C PHE A 293 -38.57 15.23 22.89
N SER A 294 -38.13 14.14 23.56
CA SER A 294 -39.04 13.24 24.29
C SER A 294 -39.66 13.88 25.53
N ARG A 295 -39.00 14.89 26.14
CA ARG A 295 -39.54 15.65 27.28
C ARG A 295 -40.45 16.80 26.86
N ALA A 296 -40.24 17.35 25.67
CA ALA A 296 -41.06 18.42 25.11
C ALA A 296 -42.38 17.92 24.48
N MET A 297 -42.54 16.61 24.28
CA MET A 297 -43.82 16.03 23.88
C MET A 297 -44.65 15.62 25.11
N PRO A 298 -45.77 16.30 25.41
CA PRO A 298 -46.74 15.76 26.35
C PRO A 298 -47.38 14.49 25.76
N LEU A 299 -47.36 13.40 26.53
CA LEU A 299 -48.25 12.27 26.34
C LEU A 299 -49.68 12.78 26.52
N SER A 300 -50.33 13.19 25.44
CA SER A 300 -51.76 13.46 25.44
C SER A 300 -52.51 12.12 25.33
N THR A 301 -53.14 11.75 26.44
CA THR A 301 -54.27 10.82 26.51
C THR A 301 -55.34 11.23 25.49
N GLY A 302 -55.94 10.23 24.83
CA GLY A 302 -56.44 10.36 23.46
C GLY A 302 -57.77 11.08 23.20
N ALA A 303 -57.97 11.45 21.93
CA ALA A 303 -59.22 11.41 21.16
C ALA A 303 -58.96 11.83 19.69
N ARG A 304 -59.77 11.32 18.77
CA ARG A 304 -59.68 11.46 17.30
C ARG A 304 -59.73 12.91 16.82
N ALA A 305 -58.92 13.25 15.80
CA ALA A 305 -59.34 13.64 14.44
C ALA A 305 -58.31 14.54 13.73
N ALA A 306 -58.02 14.16 12.49
CA ALA A 306 -57.69 14.97 11.31
C ALA A 306 -56.45 15.88 11.24
N ASP A 307 -55.91 15.86 10.02
CA ASP A 307 -55.04 16.81 9.33
C ASP A 307 -53.53 16.80 9.59
N GLY A 308 -52.83 16.27 8.58
CA GLY A 308 -51.38 16.18 8.51
C GLY A 308 -50.72 17.53 8.27
N ALA A 309 -49.84 17.90 9.19
CA ALA A 309 -48.77 18.86 8.94
C ALA A 309 -47.45 18.10 8.78
N ARG A 310 -47.02 17.91 7.53
CA ARG A 310 -45.65 17.50 7.21
C ARG A 310 -44.72 18.70 7.37
N PHE A 311 -43.95 18.75 8.44
CA PHE A 311 -42.88 19.73 8.62
C PHE A 311 -41.64 19.35 7.80
N TRP A 312 -41.18 20.24 6.93
CA TRP A 312 -39.94 20.10 6.17
C TRP A 312 -38.88 21.09 6.66
N VAL A 313 -37.70 20.59 7.02
CA VAL A 313 -36.52 21.41 7.30
C VAL A 313 -35.85 21.76 5.97
N ARG A 314 -35.84 23.05 5.60
CA ARG A 314 -35.36 23.46 4.26
C ARG A 314 -33.88 23.85 4.19
N SER A 315 -33.25 24.34 5.28
CA SER A 315 -31.78 24.51 5.34
C SER A 315 -31.26 24.78 6.76
N VAL A 316 -30.02 24.39 7.03
CA VAL A 316 -29.24 24.80 8.21
C VAL A 316 -28.05 25.61 7.71
N ARG A 317 -27.93 26.88 8.12
CA ARG A 317 -26.72 27.69 7.89
C ARG A 317 -26.01 27.93 9.22
N GLY A 318 -24.72 27.64 9.25
CA GLY A 318 -23.83 28.00 10.35
C GLY A 318 -22.99 29.21 9.97
N SER A 319 -22.98 30.23 10.82
CA SER A 319 -21.97 31.30 10.79
C SER A 319 -21.22 31.30 12.13
N SER A 320 -19.89 31.38 12.06
CA SER A 320 -19.01 31.44 13.23
C SER A 320 -18.23 32.76 13.23
N PRO A 321 -18.30 33.58 14.29
CA PRO A 321 -17.23 34.52 14.59
C PRO A 321 -16.10 33.82 15.38
N PRO A 322 -14.86 34.35 15.35
CA PRO A 322 -13.72 33.67 15.92
C PRO A 322 -13.83 33.63 17.45
N GLY A 323 -13.95 32.42 18.01
CA GLY A 323 -13.90 32.17 19.46
C GLY A 323 -15.22 31.71 20.13
N GLY A 324 -16.34 31.65 19.41
CA GLY A 324 -17.65 31.23 19.96
C GLY A 324 -18.19 29.91 19.40
N ARG A 325 -19.02 29.20 20.18
CA ARG A 325 -19.72 27.96 19.74
C ARG A 325 -20.75 28.27 18.64
N CYS A 326 -20.84 27.40 17.63
CA CYS A 326 -21.85 27.49 16.58
C CYS A 326 -23.27 27.39 17.16
N LEU A 327 -24.09 28.41 16.94
CA LEU A 327 -25.52 28.39 17.22
C LEU A 327 -26.28 28.07 15.93
N ALA A 328 -27.09 27.01 15.95
CA ALA A 328 -28.04 26.73 14.88
C ALA A 328 -29.28 27.60 15.09
N VAL A 329 -29.50 28.56 14.20
CA VAL A 329 -30.73 29.38 14.19
C VAL A 329 -31.73 28.70 13.26
N VAL A 330 -32.86 28.27 13.81
CA VAL A 330 -34.01 27.75 13.05
C VAL A 330 -35.02 28.89 12.93
N THR A 331 -35.16 29.47 11.75
CA THR A 331 -36.17 30.50 11.49
C THR A 331 -37.44 29.86 10.94
N GLN A 332 -38.58 30.12 11.59
CA GLN A 332 -39.92 29.87 11.04
C GLN A 332 -40.44 31.16 10.41
N SER A 333 -41.05 31.07 9.22
CA SER A 333 -41.80 32.17 8.61
C SER A 333 -43.23 31.70 8.34
N PRO A 334 -44.25 32.57 8.49
CA PRO A 334 -45.61 32.21 8.17
C PRO A 334 -45.81 32.02 6.66
N VAL A 335 -46.77 31.16 6.31
CA VAL A 335 -47.14 30.81 4.93
C VAL A 335 -47.77 32.03 4.25
N PRO A 336 -47.37 32.42 3.02
CA PRO A 336 -48.09 33.43 2.27
C PRO A 336 -49.45 32.84 1.84
N MET A 337 -50.53 33.61 2.03
CA MET A 337 -51.89 33.22 1.66
C MET A 337 -52.04 32.88 0.18
#